data_AF-A0AAE1WXV6-F1
#
_entry.id   AF-A0AAE1WXV6-F1
#
_cell.length_a   1.000
_cell.length_b   1.000
_cell.length_c   1.000
_cell.angle_alpha   90.00
_cell.angle_beta   90.00
_cell.angle_gamma   90.00
#
_symmetry.space_group_name_H-M   'P 1'
#
loop_
_entity.id
_entity.type
_entity.pdbx_description
1 polymer ?
#
loop_
_entity_poly.entity_id
_entity_poly.type
_entity_poly.pdbx_seq_one_letter_code
_entity_poly.pdbx_strand_id
1 'polypeptide(L)'
;MECSSKQRRANGSGARSLYTACIVEYYVTESSRTKWKVLCKHSTEGHVKCNPSYGIKHVIQNVKDQTGYDVPYQKAWYSLKMAREIVYGTWDSSVQKLPAYLGAIQKYNPGTIVEWKHKGLQASTVVDEETYPSWKWFLQQLSRHVIRGRRGMCLISDRHAGLIKTVREGPDFVSPHGVHRISIKKVQPHYGRDKEAGCQSVCILRPINKEKWTASHDGGWRCGILTTNMSECINGVLKGARRLPVSALVEITLERTVHYFHVRAMKGQKMLQNNQLWTDFACKMFISWQQKAVEHTVTKYSHAQQSASVVTRRQGRHGMNTHVVKIANRECSCGK
;
A
#
# COMPACT_ATOMS: atom_id res chain seq x y z
N MET A 1 -36.63 -40.43 10.38
CA MET A 1 -36.53 -41.30 9.20
C MET A 1 -35.11 -41.19 8.69
N GLU A 2 -34.29 -42.21 8.95
CA GLU A 2 -32.93 -42.33 8.43
C GLU A 2 -32.96 -42.48 6.91
N CYS A 3 -32.05 -41.83 6.20
CA CYS A 3 -31.78 -42.16 4.80
C CYS A 3 -30.27 -42.17 4.55
N SER A 4 -29.74 -43.39 4.44
CA SER A 4 -28.39 -43.73 4.04
C SER A 4 -28.12 -43.34 2.58
N SER A 5 -26.97 -42.73 2.30
CA SER A 5 -26.41 -42.77 0.95
C SER A 5 -24.86 -42.75 0.91
N LYS A 6 -24.33 -43.95 0.66
CA LYS A 6 -23.19 -44.31 -0.22
C LYS A 6 -21.90 -43.48 -0.13
N GLN A 7 -20.93 -44.00 0.62
CA GLN A 7 -19.51 -43.73 0.44
C GLN A 7 -18.99 -44.29 -0.90
N ARG A 8 -18.52 -43.40 -1.79
CA ARG A 8 -17.56 -43.76 -2.85
C ARG A 8 -16.15 -43.58 -2.29
N ARG A 9 -15.37 -44.68 -2.27
CA ARG A 9 -13.93 -44.68 -2.02
C ARG A 9 -13.21 -44.01 -3.20
N ALA A 10 -12.41 -42.99 -2.92
CA ALA A 10 -11.34 -42.53 -3.80
C ALA A 10 -10.01 -42.65 -3.05
N ASN A 11 -9.17 -43.59 -3.48
CA ASN A 11 -7.77 -43.69 -3.10
C ASN A 11 -6.98 -42.63 -3.89
N GLY A 12 -6.24 -41.78 -3.18
CA GLY A 12 -5.37 -40.78 -3.78
C GLY A 12 -4.64 -40.00 -2.68
N SER A 13 -3.39 -40.38 -2.45
CA SER A 13 -2.43 -39.78 -1.52
C SER A 13 -2.17 -38.32 -1.85
N GLY A 14 -2.58 -37.42 -0.96
CA GLY A 14 -2.27 -35.99 -0.99
C GLY A 14 -2.59 -35.38 0.36
N ALA A 15 -1.64 -34.62 0.91
CA ALA A 15 -1.62 -34.10 2.28
C ALA A 15 -2.98 -33.60 2.78
N ARG A 16 -3.54 -34.28 3.79
CA ARG A 16 -4.69 -33.80 4.56
C ARG A 16 -4.24 -32.63 5.43
N SER A 17 -4.49 -31.41 4.97
CA SER A 17 -4.71 -30.29 5.87
C SER A 17 -5.87 -30.68 6.79
N LEU A 18 -5.62 -30.82 8.09
CA LEU A 18 -6.64 -31.06 9.11
C LEU A 18 -7.51 -29.80 9.23
N TYR A 19 -8.44 -29.63 8.29
CA TYR A 19 -9.61 -28.81 8.52
C TYR A 19 -10.53 -29.63 9.41
N THR A 20 -10.51 -29.36 10.71
CA THR A 20 -11.53 -29.89 11.63
C THR A 20 -12.87 -29.37 11.14
N ALA A 21 -13.62 -30.22 10.43
CA ALA A 21 -14.98 -29.91 10.01
C ALA A 21 -15.85 -29.90 11.26
N CYS A 22 -16.10 -28.72 11.82
CA CYS A 22 -17.23 -28.51 12.73
C CYS A 22 -18.51 -28.71 11.90
N ILE A 23 -19.02 -29.94 11.87
CA ILE A 23 -20.38 -30.22 11.42
C ILE A 23 -21.29 -29.75 12.55
N VAL A 24 -21.91 -28.59 12.36
CA VAL A 24 -22.99 -28.11 13.22
C VAL A 24 -24.27 -28.27 12.41
N GLU A 25 -25.13 -29.20 12.84
CA GLU A 25 -26.46 -29.39 12.26
C GLU A 25 -27.35 -28.18 12.60
N TYR A 26 -28.12 -27.68 11.62
CA TYR A 26 -29.09 -26.60 11.83
C TYR A 26 -30.48 -27.02 11.37
N TYR A 27 -31.47 -26.82 12.25
CA TYR A 27 -32.89 -26.95 11.92
C TYR A 27 -33.46 -25.58 11.51
N VAL A 28 -33.93 -25.48 10.26
CA VAL A 28 -34.68 -24.32 9.77
C VAL A 28 -36.16 -24.56 10.04
N THR A 29 -36.73 -23.85 11.02
CA THR A 29 -38.18 -23.63 11.11
C THR A 29 -38.42 -22.13 11.14
N GLU A 30 -39.37 -21.68 10.32
CA GLU A 30 -39.69 -20.27 10.06
C GLU A 30 -40.13 -19.51 11.33
N SER A 31 -39.87 -18.20 11.30
CA SER A 31 -40.30 -17.18 12.27
C SER A 31 -39.52 -17.05 13.59
N SER A 32 -38.53 -16.15 13.63
CA SER A 32 -38.30 -15.17 14.72
C SER A 32 -36.97 -14.40 14.56
N ARG A 33 -36.93 -13.17 15.11
CA ARG A 33 -35.76 -12.24 15.15
C ARG A 33 -34.57 -12.80 15.95
N THR A 34 -34.82 -13.79 16.81
CA THR A 34 -33.90 -14.44 17.74
C THR A 34 -33.08 -15.56 17.08
N LYS A 35 -33.67 -16.35 16.18
CA LYS A 35 -32.96 -17.45 15.48
C LYS A 35 -31.83 -16.96 14.58
N TRP A 36 -32.02 -15.82 13.91
CA TRP A 36 -30.99 -15.20 13.08
C TRP A 36 -29.76 -14.80 13.90
N LYS A 37 -29.95 -14.25 15.11
CA LYS A 37 -28.82 -13.93 16.02
C LYS A 37 -27.99 -15.18 16.35
N VAL A 38 -28.64 -16.34 16.50
CA VAL A 38 -27.97 -17.63 16.82
C VAL A 38 -27.20 -18.20 15.61
N LEU A 39 -27.79 -18.16 14.42
CA LEU A 39 -27.15 -18.61 13.17
C LEU A 39 -25.93 -17.73 12.81
N CYS A 40 -26.04 -16.41 13.06
CA CYS A 40 -24.95 -15.46 12.92
C CYS A 40 -23.79 -15.75 13.87
N LYS A 41 -24.10 -16.10 15.13
CA LYS A 41 -23.10 -16.37 16.17
C LYS A 41 -22.25 -17.59 15.82
N HIS A 42 -22.84 -18.72 15.42
CA HIS A 42 -22.04 -19.95 15.23
C HIS A 42 -21.43 -20.10 13.83
N SER A 43 -22.13 -19.72 12.76
CA SER A 43 -21.61 -19.91 11.39
C SER A 43 -20.63 -18.78 11.00
N THR A 44 -20.96 -17.51 11.29
CA THR A 44 -20.14 -16.38 10.80
C THR A 44 -18.92 -16.09 11.67
N GLU A 45 -19.00 -16.28 12.99
CA GLU A 45 -17.91 -16.00 13.94
C GLU A 45 -16.65 -16.82 13.63
N GLY A 46 -16.79 -18.14 13.46
CA GLY A 46 -15.66 -19.03 13.15
C GLY A 46 -14.93 -18.63 11.87
N HIS A 47 -15.69 -18.27 10.82
CA HIS A 47 -15.10 -17.79 9.57
C HIS A 47 -14.41 -16.43 9.71
N VAL A 48 -14.97 -15.51 10.51
CA VAL A 48 -14.37 -14.20 10.79
C VAL A 48 -13.07 -14.32 11.59
N LYS A 49 -13.00 -15.29 12.51
CA LYS A 49 -11.80 -15.59 13.28
C LYS A 49 -10.67 -16.16 12.41
N CYS A 50 -10.99 -17.09 11.51
CA CYS A 50 -9.99 -17.72 10.63
C CYS A 50 -9.64 -16.86 9.40
N ASN A 51 -10.51 -15.93 9.01
CA ASN A 51 -10.31 -15.08 7.84
C ASN A 51 -10.75 -13.63 8.15
N PRO A 52 -9.81 -12.74 8.53
CA PRO A 52 -10.10 -11.32 8.72
C PRO A 52 -10.69 -10.62 7.49
N SER A 53 -10.49 -11.19 6.28
CA SER A 53 -11.07 -10.69 5.03
C SER A 53 -12.48 -11.24 4.76
N TYR A 54 -13.07 -11.99 5.69
CA TYR A 54 -14.42 -12.52 5.56
C TYR A 54 -15.40 -11.35 5.40
N GLY A 55 -16.25 -11.47 4.38
CA GLY A 55 -16.95 -10.37 3.77
C GLY A 55 -18.39 -10.75 3.51
N ILE A 56 -19.23 -9.75 3.25
CA ILE A 56 -20.69 -9.93 3.14
C ILE A 56 -21.04 -10.93 2.03
N LYS A 57 -20.29 -10.92 0.91
CA LYS A 57 -20.45 -11.92 -0.16
C LYS A 57 -20.23 -13.35 0.34
N HIS A 58 -19.23 -13.57 1.19
CA HIS A 58 -18.96 -14.87 1.77
C HIS A 58 -20.07 -15.31 2.73
N VAL A 59 -20.62 -14.38 3.52
CA VAL A 59 -21.76 -14.66 4.40
C VAL A 59 -22.98 -15.11 3.59
N ILE A 60 -23.34 -14.35 2.56
CA ILE A 60 -24.51 -14.67 1.71
C ILE A 60 -24.33 -16.03 1.04
N GLN A 61 -23.15 -16.26 0.45
CA GLN A 61 -22.85 -17.52 -0.23
C GLN A 61 -22.87 -18.71 0.74
N ASN A 62 -22.24 -18.57 1.91
CA ASN A 62 -22.17 -19.65 2.89
C ASN A 62 -23.55 -20.05 3.42
N VAL A 63 -24.41 -19.07 3.73
CA VAL A 63 -25.78 -19.40 4.17
C VAL A 63 -26.57 -20.06 3.03
N LYS A 64 -26.41 -19.59 1.79
CA LYS A 64 -27.04 -20.22 0.63
C LYS A 64 -26.56 -21.67 0.44
N ASP A 65 -25.27 -21.92 0.60
CA ASP A 65 -24.69 -23.26 0.44
C ASP A 65 -25.12 -24.21 1.57
N GLN A 66 -25.22 -23.71 2.81
CA GLN A 66 -25.57 -24.51 3.98
C GLN A 66 -27.07 -24.78 4.11
N THR A 67 -27.91 -23.81 3.74
CA THR A 67 -29.34 -23.87 4.04
C THR A 67 -30.24 -23.71 2.82
N GLY A 68 -29.68 -23.44 1.64
CA GLY A 68 -30.45 -23.15 0.41
C GLY A 68 -31.18 -21.81 0.42
N TYR A 69 -31.00 -20.96 1.44
CA TYR A 69 -31.77 -19.73 1.61
C TYR A 69 -31.03 -18.49 1.10
N ASP A 70 -31.72 -17.66 0.33
CA ASP A 70 -31.22 -16.38 -0.14
C ASP A 70 -31.32 -15.30 0.94
N VAL A 71 -30.18 -15.01 1.60
CA VAL A 71 -30.11 -14.01 2.67
C VAL A 71 -30.14 -12.58 2.12
N PRO A 72 -31.05 -11.71 2.61
CA PRO A 72 -31.00 -10.29 2.30
C PRO A 72 -29.70 -9.62 2.75
N TYR A 73 -29.16 -8.71 1.92
CA TYR A 73 -27.90 -8.01 2.18
C TYR A 73 -27.83 -7.38 3.58
N GLN A 74 -28.89 -6.70 4.02
CA GLN A 74 -28.92 -6.05 5.34
C GLN A 74 -28.73 -7.05 6.47
N LYS A 75 -29.35 -8.23 6.40
CA LYS A 75 -29.19 -9.29 7.41
C LYS A 75 -27.77 -9.83 7.42
N ALA A 76 -27.18 -10.06 6.23
CA ALA A 76 -25.79 -10.49 6.09
C ALA A 76 -24.77 -9.42 6.57
N TRP A 77 -25.12 -8.13 6.47
CA TRP A 77 -24.31 -7.05 7.01
C TRP A 77 -24.36 -7.02 8.54
N TYR A 78 -25.57 -7.10 9.13
CA TYR A 78 -25.75 -7.11 10.59
C TYR A 78 -25.09 -8.34 11.23
N SER A 79 -25.19 -9.51 10.59
CA SER A 79 -24.53 -10.74 11.07
C SER A 79 -23.03 -10.59 11.12
N LEU A 80 -22.43 -10.06 10.04
CA LEU A 80 -20.99 -9.85 9.93
C LEU A 80 -20.50 -8.79 10.91
N LYS A 81 -21.28 -7.73 11.14
CA LYS A 81 -20.98 -6.70 12.15
C LYS A 81 -20.91 -7.34 13.55
N MET A 82 -21.95 -8.08 13.94
CA MET A 82 -22.01 -8.72 15.25
C MET A 82 -20.89 -9.74 15.44
N ALA A 83 -20.63 -10.59 14.45
CA ALA A 83 -19.53 -11.56 14.50
C ALA A 83 -18.16 -10.86 14.67
N ARG A 84 -17.93 -9.74 13.98
CA ARG A 84 -16.70 -8.95 14.15
C ARG A 84 -16.59 -8.34 15.54
N GLU A 85 -17.67 -7.82 16.08
CA GLU A 85 -17.69 -7.27 17.44
C GLU A 85 -17.44 -8.35 18.50
N ILE A 86 -17.92 -9.57 18.29
CA ILE A 86 -17.64 -10.71 19.16
C ILE A 86 -16.16 -11.12 19.08
N VAL A 87 -15.59 -11.23 17.88
CA VAL A 87 -14.21 -11.70 17.69
C VAL A 87 -13.18 -10.64 18.07
N TYR A 88 -13.38 -9.38 17.67
CA TYR A 88 -12.36 -8.33 17.75
C TYR A 88 -12.69 -7.21 18.74
N GLY A 89 -13.89 -7.24 19.34
CA GLY A 89 -14.40 -6.17 20.17
C GLY A 89 -15.04 -5.03 19.37
N THR A 90 -15.49 -4.00 20.08
CA THR A 90 -16.11 -2.82 19.48
C THR A 90 -15.06 -1.79 19.06
N TRP A 91 -15.44 -0.87 18.18
CA TRP A 91 -14.60 0.27 17.82
C TRP A 91 -14.20 1.11 19.04
N ASP A 92 -15.15 1.43 19.91
CA ASP A 92 -14.89 2.27 21.09
C ASP A 92 -13.90 1.61 22.06
N SER A 93 -14.14 0.33 22.40
CA SER A 93 -13.21 -0.43 23.26
C SER A 93 -11.82 -0.56 22.63
N SER A 94 -11.74 -0.62 21.29
CA SER A 94 -10.45 -0.72 20.60
C SER A 94 -9.64 0.58 20.65
N VAL A 95 -10.29 1.74 20.60
CA VAL A 95 -9.63 3.05 20.72
C VAL A 95 -9.14 3.27 22.15
N GLN A 96 -9.91 2.86 23.16
CA GLN A 96 -9.51 2.95 24.56
C GLN A 96 -8.25 2.14 24.88
N LYS A 97 -7.95 1.08 24.11
CA LYS A 97 -6.73 0.27 24.27
C LYS A 97 -5.47 0.93 23.70
N LEU A 98 -5.60 1.91 22.79
CA LEU A 98 -4.45 2.48 22.08
C LEU A 98 -3.39 3.11 23.01
N PRO A 99 -3.74 3.88 24.05
CA PRO A 99 -2.72 4.46 24.93
C PRO A 99 -1.83 3.42 25.61
N ALA A 100 -2.43 2.37 26.17
CA ALA A 100 -1.69 1.28 26.80
C ALA A 100 -0.80 0.55 25.79
N TYR A 101 -1.33 0.29 24.59
CA TYR A 101 -0.59 -0.38 23.53
C TYR A 101 0.61 0.43 23.04
N LEU A 102 0.41 1.72 22.77
CA LEU A 102 1.48 2.60 22.32
C LEU A 102 2.54 2.81 23.40
N GLY A 103 2.14 2.87 24.68
CA GLY A 103 3.06 2.85 25.81
C GLY A 103 3.91 1.58 25.86
N ALA A 104 3.31 0.41 25.60
CA ALA A 104 4.06 -0.85 25.51
C ALA A 104 5.09 -0.83 24.36
N ILE A 105 4.73 -0.32 23.18
CA ILE A 105 5.69 -0.20 22.07
C ILE A 105 6.86 0.70 22.45
N GLN A 106 6.61 1.86 23.05
CA GLN A 106 7.70 2.76 23.46
C GLN A 106 8.64 2.12 24.48
N LYS A 107 8.09 1.30 25.39
CA LYS A 107 8.87 0.55 26.38
C LYS A 107 9.78 -0.51 25.74
N TYR A 108 9.26 -1.30 24.80
CA TYR A 108 10.01 -2.42 24.20
C TYR A 108 10.84 -2.02 22.97
N ASN A 109 10.57 -0.85 22.38
CA ASN A 109 11.32 -0.30 21.26
C ASN A 109 11.74 1.16 21.55
N PRO A 110 12.82 1.35 22.34
CA PRO A 110 13.34 2.66 22.69
C PRO A 110 13.64 3.50 21.44
N GLY A 111 13.14 4.74 21.41
CA GLY A 111 13.20 5.62 20.24
C GLY A 111 11.92 5.67 19.40
N THR A 112 10.91 4.83 19.70
CA THR A 112 9.58 4.98 19.09
C THR A 112 8.94 6.30 19.54
N ILE A 113 8.62 7.16 18.56
CA ILE A 113 7.91 8.42 18.79
C ILE A 113 6.41 8.18 18.63
N VAL A 114 5.65 8.44 19.69
CA VAL A 114 4.18 8.43 19.67
C VAL A 114 3.69 9.86 19.75
N GLU A 115 2.99 10.32 18.73
CA GLU A 115 2.42 11.66 18.64
C GLU A 115 0.89 11.58 18.53
N TRP A 116 0.19 12.12 19.53
CA TRP A 116 -1.26 12.19 19.52
C TRP A 116 -1.72 13.43 18.76
N LYS A 117 -2.07 13.25 17.48
CA LYS A 117 -2.71 14.31 16.68
C LYS A 117 -4.21 14.16 16.78
N HIS A 118 -4.83 14.99 17.61
CA HIS A 118 -6.22 15.35 17.36
C HIS A 118 -6.26 16.07 16.01
N LYS A 119 -7.18 15.68 15.13
CA LYS A 119 -7.36 16.35 13.84
C LYS A 119 -7.62 17.83 14.14
N GLY A 120 -6.58 18.65 13.99
CA GLY A 120 -6.65 20.07 14.23
C GLY A 120 -7.75 20.68 13.35
N LEU A 121 -8.39 21.72 13.88
CA LEU A 121 -9.41 22.54 13.23
C LEU A 121 -9.22 22.59 11.71
N GLN A 122 -10.17 22.03 10.97
CA GLN A 122 -10.31 22.35 9.56
C GLN A 122 -10.74 23.81 9.49
N ALA A 123 -9.84 24.69 9.06
CA ALA A 123 -10.21 26.05 8.71
C ALA A 123 -10.84 26.02 7.31
N SER A 124 -12.17 26.10 7.27
CA SER A 124 -12.92 26.34 6.05
C SER A 124 -13.37 27.80 6.01
N THR A 125 -13.34 28.40 4.82
CA THR A 125 -13.94 29.70 4.57
C THR A 125 -14.89 29.58 3.40
N VAL A 126 -15.94 30.40 3.39
CA VAL A 126 -16.81 30.59 2.23
C VAL A 126 -16.37 31.91 1.61
N VAL A 127 -15.96 31.85 0.35
CA VAL A 127 -15.59 33.02 -0.46
C VAL A 127 -16.45 32.99 -1.72
N ASP A 128 -16.75 34.17 -2.27
CA ASP A 128 -17.64 34.29 -3.42
C ASP A 128 -17.11 33.54 -4.64
N GLU A 129 -15.80 33.67 -4.91
CA GLU A 129 -15.11 33.00 -6.02
C GLU A 129 -13.62 32.76 -5.69
N GLU A 130 -12.93 31.88 -6.43
CA GLU A 130 -11.48 31.62 -6.30
C GLU A 130 -10.60 32.76 -6.86
N THR A 131 -10.94 34.03 -6.61
CA THR A 131 -10.24 35.19 -7.19
C THR A 131 -9.05 35.66 -6.33
N TYR A 132 -8.21 36.53 -6.89
CA TYR A 132 -7.10 37.14 -6.15
C TYR A 132 -7.55 37.85 -4.85
N PRO A 133 -8.62 38.67 -4.84
CA PRO A 133 -9.11 39.30 -3.61
C PRO A 133 -9.51 38.29 -2.54
N SER A 134 -10.20 37.20 -2.91
CA SER A 134 -10.61 36.14 -2.00
C SER A 134 -9.39 35.44 -1.37
N TRP A 135 -8.40 35.08 -2.17
CA TRP A 135 -7.16 34.48 -1.67
C TRP A 135 -6.36 35.42 -0.77
N LYS A 136 -6.32 36.72 -1.12
CA LYS A 136 -5.67 37.76 -0.31
C LYS A 136 -6.31 37.89 1.05
N TRP A 137 -7.62 38.02 1.09
CA TRP A 137 -8.35 38.08 2.35
C TRP A 137 -8.13 36.81 3.18
N PHE A 138 -8.22 35.63 2.57
CA PHE A 138 -8.05 34.36 3.29
C PHE A 138 -6.64 34.21 3.89
N LEU A 139 -5.58 34.48 3.12
CA LEU A 139 -4.22 34.39 3.64
C LEU A 139 -3.93 35.45 4.71
N GLN A 140 -4.59 36.61 4.67
CA GLN A 140 -4.53 37.59 5.76
C GLN A 140 -5.20 37.07 7.04
N GLN A 141 -6.35 36.40 6.94
CA GLN A 141 -6.99 35.77 8.09
C GLN A 141 -6.10 34.66 8.67
N LEU A 142 -5.52 33.83 7.80
CA LEU A 142 -4.58 32.78 8.20
C LEU A 142 -3.36 33.39 8.92
N SER A 143 -2.79 34.45 8.37
CA SER A 143 -1.68 35.20 8.96
C SER A 143 -2.00 35.69 10.37
N ARG A 144 -3.12 36.42 10.49
CA ARG A 144 -3.54 37.07 11.74
C ARG A 144 -3.95 36.08 12.82
N HIS A 145 -4.67 35.02 12.46
CA HIS A 145 -5.32 34.16 13.45
C HIS A 145 -4.59 32.84 13.70
N VAL A 146 -3.86 32.31 12.70
CA VAL A 146 -3.22 30.99 12.76
C VAL A 146 -1.69 31.10 12.81
N ILE A 147 -1.09 31.85 11.90
CA ILE A 147 0.37 31.99 11.81
C ILE A 147 0.89 32.86 12.95
N ARG A 148 0.22 33.98 13.24
CA ARG A 148 0.54 34.91 14.35
C ARG A 148 2.04 35.25 14.41
N GLY A 149 2.63 35.54 13.26
CA GLY A 149 4.06 35.90 13.15
C GLY A 149 5.06 34.74 13.27
N ARG A 150 4.61 33.49 13.34
CA ARG A 150 5.48 32.31 13.30
C ARG A 150 6.23 32.25 11.96
N ARG A 151 7.55 32.04 12.03
CA ARG A 151 8.43 31.86 10.86
C ARG A 151 8.64 30.39 10.56
N GLY A 152 9.19 30.11 9.38
CA GLY A 152 9.51 28.75 8.94
C GLY A 152 8.29 27.96 8.48
N MET A 153 7.22 28.65 8.04
CA MET A 153 6.04 27.97 7.52
C MET A 153 6.22 27.60 6.05
N CYS A 154 5.83 26.38 5.68
CA CYS A 154 5.77 25.94 4.29
C CYS A 154 4.30 25.83 3.84
N LEU A 155 3.91 26.67 2.88
CA LEU A 155 2.62 26.56 2.20
C LEU A 155 2.75 25.68 0.95
N ILE A 156 2.00 24.58 0.90
CA ILE A 156 1.87 23.74 -0.29
C ILE A 156 0.48 23.96 -0.90
N SER A 157 0.40 24.59 -2.07
CA SER A 157 -0.87 24.91 -2.73
C SER A 157 -0.90 24.45 -4.19
N ASP A 158 -2.06 24.49 -4.84
CA ASP A 158 -2.12 24.34 -6.29
C ASP A 158 -1.64 25.62 -7.03
N ARG A 159 -1.79 25.61 -8.37
CA ARG A 159 -1.30 26.68 -9.24
C ARG A 159 -2.35 27.74 -9.58
N HIS A 160 -3.34 27.96 -8.72
CA HIS A 160 -4.33 29.01 -8.98
C HIS A 160 -3.65 30.38 -9.09
N ALA A 161 -3.90 31.12 -10.17
CA ALA A 161 -3.17 32.36 -10.49
C ALA A 161 -3.33 33.43 -9.38
N GLY A 162 -4.57 33.57 -8.86
CA GLY A 162 -4.86 34.49 -7.75
C GLY A 162 -4.10 34.14 -6.46
N LEU A 163 -3.91 32.85 -6.17
CA LEU A 163 -3.19 32.39 -4.99
C LEU A 163 -1.68 32.61 -5.14
N ILE A 164 -1.10 32.27 -6.30
CA ILE A 164 0.33 32.51 -6.58
C ILE A 164 0.65 34.00 -6.44
N LYS A 165 -0.22 34.87 -6.99
CA LYS A 165 -0.05 36.32 -6.87
C LYS A 165 -0.08 36.76 -5.41
N THR A 166 -1.10 36.34 -4.66
CA THR A 166 -1.24 36.67 -3.24
C THR A 166 -0.03 36.24 -2.41
N VAL A 167 0.46 35.02 -2.63
CA VAL A 167 1.61 34.48 -1.89
C VAL A 167 2.89 35.27 -2.17
N ARG A 168 3.09 35.76 -3.40
CA ARG A 168 4.25 36.59 -3.75
C ARG A 168 4.23 37.97 -3.06
N GLU A 169 3.03 38.50 -2.85
CA GLU A 169 2.84 39.82 -2.21
C GLU A 169 2.79 39.72 -0.67
N GLY A 170 2.55 38.53 -0.12
CA GLY A 170 2.47 38.29 1.32
C GLY A 170 3.83 37.92 1.94
N PRO A 171 4.10 38.32 3.19
CA PRO A 171 5.39 38.07 3.82
C PRO A 171 5.54 36.62 4.31
N ASP A 172 4.46 35.98 4.76
CA ASP A 172 4.54 34.74 5.58
C ASP A 172 5.09 33.51 4.86
N PHE A 173 5.00 33.47 3.53
CA PHE A 173 5.35 32.30 2.72
C PHE A 173 6.47 32.60 1.71
N VAL A 174 7.21 33.68 1.95
CA VAL A 174 8.37 34.09 1.16
C VAL A 174 9.57 34.21 2.10
N SER A 175 10.76 33.91 1.57
CA SER A 175 12.01 34.01 2.34
C SER A 175 12.20 35.45 2.87
N PRO A 176 12.62 35.65 4.13
CA PRO A 176 13.08 34.64 5.10
C PRO A 176 11.98 34.07 6.03
N HIS A 177 10.73 34.51 5.90
CA HIS A 177 9.67 34.19 6.87
C HIS A 177 9.04 32.82 6.64
N GLY A 178 9.04 32.34 5.40
CA GLY A 178 8.54 31.02 5.06
C GLY A 178 8.82 30.66 3.61
N VAL A 179 8.17 29.61 3.13
CA VAL A 179 8.34 29.14 1.77
C VAL A 179 7.01 28.72 1.15
N HIS A 180 6.92 28.92 -0.17
CA HIS A 180 5.82 28.43 -0.98
C HIS A 180 6.26 27.32 -1.91
N ARG A 181 5.44 26.27 -2.00
CA ARG A 181 5.65 25.07 -2.82
C ARG A 181 4.36 24.74 -3.56
N ILE A 182 4.54 24.15 -4.74
CA ILE A 182 3.42 23.77 -5.61
C ILE A 182 3.09 22.28 -5.42
N SER A 183 1.82 21.99 -5.23
CA SER A 183 1.28 20.63 -5.17
C SER A 183 1.33 19.98 -6.56
N ILE A 184 1.96 18.80 -6.64
CA ILE A 184 2.05 18.01 -7.86
C ILE A 184 0.84 17.07 -8.05
N LYS A 185 -0.10 17.02 -7.08
CA LYS A 185 -1.25 16.09 -7.14
C LYS A 185 -2.15 16.31 -8.36
N LYS A 186 -2.30 17.54 -8.83
CA LYS A 186 -3.07 17.87 -10.06
C LYS A 186 -2.24 17.76 -11.35
N VAL A 187 -0.92 17.53 -11.26
CA VAL A 187 -0.02 17.29 -12.42
C VAL A 187 0.13 15.78 -12.69
N GLN A 188 -0.44 14.92 -11.84
CA GLN A 188 -0.60 13.49 -12.08
C GLN A 188 -1.89 13.19 -12.85
N PRO A 189 -1.87 13.31 -14.17
CA PRO A 189 -2.36 12.23 -15.01
C PRO A 189 -1.13 11.56 -15.63
N HIS A 190 -0.98 10.26 -15.38
CA HIS A 190 -0.17 9.35 -16.20
C HIS A 190 1.34 9.26 -15.94
N TYR A 191 1.81 9.38 -14.70
CA TYR A 191 3.15 8.83 -14.37
C TYR A 191 3.19 7.29 -14.39
N GLY A 192 2.05 6.64 -14.64
CA GLY A 192 1.84 5.22 -14.34
C GLY A 192 1.56 4.29 -15.52
N ARG A 193 1.72 4.67 -16.80
CA ARG A 193 1.65 3.66 -17.89
C ARG A 193 2.16 4.09 -19.28
N ASP A 194 2.24 5.39 -19.60
CA ASP A 194 2.71 5.87 -20.91
C ASP A 194 3.96 6.77 -20.80
N LYS A 195 5.00 6.46 -21.59
CA LYS A 195 6.22 7.27 -21.67
C LYS A 195 5.95 8.67 -22.24
N GLU A 196 4.94 8.83 -23.08
CA GLU A 196 4.56 10.13 -23.69
C GLU A 196 3.90 11.08 -22.67
N ALA A 197 3.09 10.56 -21.77
CA ALA A 197 2.41 11.38 -20.77
C ALA A 197 3.34 11.82 -19.61
N GLY A 198 4.38 11.04 -19.33
CA GLY A 198 5.52 11.49 -18.51
C GLY A 198 6.25 12.68 -19.14
N CYS A 199 6.31 12.78 -20.47
CA CYS A 199 6.94 13.90 -21.16
C CYS A 199 6.11 15.18 -21.05
N GLN A 200 4.78 15.09 -21.18
CA GLN A 200 3.86 16.23 -21.04
C GLN A 200 3.84 16.84 -19.63
N SER A 201 3.79 15.98 -18.60
CA SER A 201 3.83 16.44 -17.19
C SER A 201 5.16 17.12 -16.84
N VAL A 202 6.29 16.63 -17.35
CA VAL A 202 7.60 17.27 -17.21
C VAL A 202 7.64 18.62 -17.95
N CYS A 203 7.08 18.72 -19.16
CA CYS A 203 7.03 19.99 -19.92
C CYS A 203 6.31 21.12 -19.17
N ILE A 204 5.22 20.82 -18.45
CA ILE A 204 4.46 21.80 -17.66
C ILE A 204 5.27 22.35 -16.45
N LEU A 205 6.22 21.56 -15.95
CA LEU A 205 7.03 21.88 -14.77
C LEU A 205 8.40 22.48 -15.12
N ARG A 206 8.90 22.30 -16.36
CA ARG A 206 10.19 22.86 -16.81
C ARG A 206 10.36 24.37 -16.55
N PRO A 207 9.34 25.23 -16.77
CA PRO A 207 9.50 26.67 -16.53
C PRO A 207 9.53 27.05 -15.03
N ILE A 208 9.24 26.11 -14.13
CA ILE A 208 9.15 26.38 -12.69
C ILE A 208 10.46 25.94 -12.04
N ASN A 209 11.03 26.79 -11.19
CA ASN A 209 12.20 26.44 -10.39
C ASN A 209 11.97 25.09 -9.66
N LYS A 210 12.93 24.17 -9.81
CA LYS A 210 12.93 22.82 -9.23
C LYS A 210 12.68 22.85 -7.72
N GLU A 211 13.13 23.87 -7.01
CA GLU A 211 12.91 24.05 -5.57
C GLU A 211 11.42 24.14 -5.21
N LYS A 212 10.57 24.62 -6.13
CA LYS A 212 9.13 24.78 -5.87
C LYS A 212 8.33 23.50 -5.99
N TRP A 213 8.82 22.49 -6.72
CA TRP A 213 8.03 21.31 -7.08
C TRP A 213 8.76 19.96 -6.89
N THR A 214 10.10 19.93 -6.91
CA THR A 214 10.88 18.72 -6.66
C THR A 214 11.26 18.59 -5.19
N ALA A 215 11.14 17.40 -4.63
CA ALA A 215 11.61 17.13 -3.26
C ALA A 215 13.15 17.17 -3.16
N SER A 216 13.86 16.70 -4.20
CA SER A 216 15.32 16.63 -4.20
C SER A 216 16.02 17.98 -4.19
N HIS A 217 15.35 19.04 -4.64
CA HIS A 217 15.89 20.42 -4.62
C HIS A 217 15.11 21.31 -3.64
N ASP A 218 14.26 20.73 -2.79
CA ASP A 218 13.33 21.48 -1.95
C ASP A 218 13.99 22.14 -0.73
N GLY A 219 15.18 21.68 -0.34
CA GLY A 219 15.88 22.11 0.88
C GLY A 219 15.27 21.56 2.17
N GLY A 220 14.44 20.51 2.10
CA GLY A 220 13.85 19.84 3.27
C GLY A 220 12.58 20.48 3.83
N TRP A 221 11.99 21.46 3.14
CA TRP A 221 10.78 22.17 3.59
C TRP A 221 9.49 21.36 3.45
N ARG A 222 9.45 20.42 2.50
CA ARG A 222 8.37 19.46 2.30
C ARG A 222 8.45 18.36 3.34
N CYS A 223 7.74 18.55 4.45
CA CYS A 223 7.53 17.53 5.46
C CYS A 223 6.33 16.63 5.13
N GLY A 224 6.46 15.31 5.36
CA GLY A 224 5.38 14.33 5.22
C GLY A 224 5.76 13.10 4.39
N ILE A 225 4.87 12.10 4.33
CA ILE A 225 5.08 10.90 3.52
C ILE A 225 4.87 11.27 2.05
N LEU A 226 5.97 11.46 1.31
CA LEU A 226 5.98 11.96 -0.08
C LEU A 226 5.53 10.94 -1.12
N THR A 227 5.44 9.66 -0.77
CA THR A 227 4.96 8.60 -1.67
C THR A 227 3.78 7.88 -1.05
N THR A 228 2.65 7.85 -1.76
CA THR A 228 1.53 7.00 -1.38
C THR A 228 1.88 5.52 -1.55
N ASN A 229 2.97 5.16 -2.24
CA ASN A 229 3.34 3.76 -2.43
C ASN A 229 3.44 2.97 -1.12
N MET A 230 4.06 3.54 -0.07
CA MET A 230 4.15 2.84 1.22
C MET A 230 2.77 2.67 1.87
N SER A 231 1.95 3.72 1.84
CA SER A 231 0.58 3.65 2.37
C SER A 231 -0.32 2.76 1.52
N GLU A 232 -0.12 2.69 0.20
CA GLU A 232 -0.80 1.81 -0.76
C GLU A 232 -0.41 0.34 -0.54
N CYS A 233 0.87 0.05 -0.31
CA CYS A 233 1.34 -1.28 0.06
C CYS A 233 0.73 -1.73 1.38
N ILE A 234 0.77 -0.89 2.42
CA ILE A 234 0.17 -1.19 3.73
C ILE A 234 -1.35 -1.31 3.59
N ASN A 235 -2.00 -0.46 2.79
CA ASN A 235 -3.41 -0.58 2.46
C ASN A 235 -3.72 -1.91 1.79
N GLY A 236 -2.87 -2.37 0.87
CA GLY A 236 -2.97 -3.68 0.21
C GLY A 236 -2.92 -4.82 1.22
N VAL A 237 -1.94 -4.80 2.12
CA VAL A 237 -1.83 -5.75 3.24
C VAL A 237 -3.10 -5.72 4.08
N LEU A 238 -3.58 -4.54 4.48
CA LEU A 238 -4.72 -4.39 5.39
C LEU A 238 -6.09 -4.46 4.73
N LYS A 239 -6.19 -4.71 3.42
CA LYS A 239 -7.45 -4.62 2.65
C LYS A 239 -8.62 -5.39 3.27
N GLY A 240 -8.36 -6.58 3.81
CA GLY A 240 -9.36 -7.39 4.52
C GLY A 240 -9.68 -6.89 5.92
N ALA A 241 -8.68 -6.36 6.62
CA ALA A 241 -8.78 -5.94 8.01
C ALA A 241 -9.32 -4.51 8.18
N ARG A 242 -9.42 -3.68 7.13
CA ARG A 242 -9.85 -2.26 7.23
C ARG A 242 -11.22 -2.04 7.87
N ARG A 243 -12.07 -3.06 7.91
CA ARG A 243 -13.42 -3.00 8.49
C ARG A 243 -13.48 -3.58 9.90
N LEU A 244 -12.31 -3.84 10.51
CA LEU A 244 -12.16 -4.33 11.87
C LEU A 244 -11.74 -3.18 12.79
N PRO A 245 -11.98 -3.30 14.11
CA PRO A 245 -11.53 -2.32 15.10
C PRO A 245 -10.02 -2.08 15.06
N VAL A 246 -9.56 -0.93 15.57
CA VAL A 246 -8.14 -0.52 15.45
C VAL A 246 -7.19 -1.49 16.16
N SER A 247 -7.60 -2.09 17.26
CA SER A 247 -6.82 -3.11 17.98
C SER A 247 -6.57 -4.34 17.10
N ALA A 248 -7.58 -4.78 16.33
CA ALA A 248 -7.44 -5.90 15.41
C ALA A 248 -6.52 -5.55 14.24
N LEU A 249 -6.59 -4.31 13.73
CA LEU A 249 -5.65 -3.85 12.69
C LEU A 249 -4.21 -3.94 13.17
N VAL A 250 -3.96 -3.45 14.38
CA VAL A 250 -2.65 -3.46 15.02
C VAL A 250 -2.14 -4.89 15.23
N GLU A 251 -2.97 -5.77 15.78
CA GLU A 251 -2.64 -7.17 16.01
C GLU A 251 -2.34 -7.92 14.70
N ILE A 252 -3.20 -7.77 13.69
CA ILE A 252 -2.99 -8.35 12.36
C ILE A 252 -1.71 -7.82 11.71
N THR A 253 -1.39 -6.53 11.89
CA THR A 253 -0.12 -5.97 11.41
C THR A 253 1.07 -6.63 12.09
N LEU A 254 1.02 -6.82 13.41
CA LEU A 254 2.08 -7.49 14.16
C LEU A 254 2.24 -8.94 13.71
N GLU A 255 1.16 -9.72 13.71
CA GLU A 255 1.16 -11.13 13.31
C GLU A 255 1.70 -11.34 11.90
N ARG A 256 1.25 -10.52 10.94
CA ARG A 256 1.72 -10.61 9.55
C ARG A 256 3.19 -10.23 9.41
N THR A 257 3.64 -9.23 10.17
CA THR A 257 5.04 -8.83 10.19
C THR A 257 5.90 -9.98 10.73
N VAL A 258 5.53 -10.54 11.87
CA VAL A 258 6.24 -11.68 12.49
C VAL A 258 6.26 -12.88 11.55
N HIS A 259 5.10 -13.26 11.00
CA HIS A 259 5.00 -14.37 10.05
C HIS A 259 5.88 -14.15 8.82
N TYR A 260 5.89 -12.94 8.25
CA TYR A 260 6.72 -12.60 7.11
C TYR A 260 8.22 -12.75 7.40
N PHE A 261 8.68 -12.23 8.54
CA PHE A 261 10.08 -12.37 8.96
C PHE A 261 10.44 -13.83 9.22
N HIS A 262 9.57 -14.59 9.88
CA HIS A 262 9.77 -16.02 10.11
C HIS A 262 9.92 -16.79 8.80
N VAL A 263 8.98 -16.64 7.87
CA VAL A 263 9.03 -17.30 6.55
C VAL A 263 10.28 -16.92 5.77
N ARG A 264 10.70 -15.65 5.82
CA ARG A 264 11.93 -15.21 5.17
C ARG A 264 13.20 -15.76 5.82
N ALA A 265 13.25 -15.83 7.15
CA ALA A 265 14.36 -16.42 7.88
C ALA A 265 14.53 -17.90 7.51
N MET A 266 13.43 -18.66 7.50
CA MET A 266 13.44 -20.08 7.10
C MET A 266 13.91 -20.28 5.66
N LYS A 267 13.47 -19.41 4.73
CA LYS A 267 13.98 -19.42 3.35
C LYS A 267 15.47 -19.13 3.28
N GLY A 268 15.94 -18.09 3.98
CA GLY A 268 17.36 -17.76 4.04
C GLY A 268 18.21 -18.90 4.60
N GLN A 269 17.75 -19.55 5.67
CA GLN A 269 18.43 -20.73 6.23
C GLN A 269 18.50 -21.88 5.23
N LYS A 270 17.40 -22.19 4.54
CA LYS A 270 17.39 -23.23 3.49
C LYS A 270 18.38 -22.93 2.37
N MET A 271 18.48 -21.66 1.97
CA MET A 271 19.44 -21.23 0.97
C MET A 271 20.88 -21.40 1.44
N LEU A 272 21.18 -21.04 2.69
CA LEU A 272 22.50 -21.27 3.29
C LEU A 272 22.84 -22.76 3.38
N GLN A 273 21.88 -23.60 3.77
CA GLN A 273 22.06 -25.07 3.81
C GLN A 273 22.36 -25.65 2.42
N ASN A 274 21.74 -25.09 1.38
CA ASN A 274 22.00 -25.48 -0.01
C ASN A 274 23.26 -24.84 -0.60
N ASN A 275 24.06 -24.14 0.21
CA ASN A 275 25.23 -23.36 -0.22
C ASN A 275 24.92 -22.39 -1.37
N GLN A 276 23.69 -21.87 -1.41
CA GLN A 276 23.21 -20.98 -2.46
C GLN A 276 23.69 -19.55 -2.19
N LEU A 277 24.62 -19.09 -3.02
CA LEU A 277 25.26 -17.77 -2.89
C LEU A 277 24.31 -16.58 -3.07
N TRP A 278 23.24 -16.75 -3.86
CA TRP A 278 22.35 -15.64 -4.28
C TRP A 278 20.88 -15.92 -3.99
N THR A 279 20.12 -14.88 -3.68
CA THR A 279 18.65 -14.98 -3.50
C THR A 279 17.97 -15.65 -4.69
N ASP A 280 16.86 -16.38 -4.47
CA ASP A 280 16.08 -16.98 -5.56
C ASP A 280 15.69 -15.97 -6.64
N PHE A 281 15.45 -14.72 -6.24
CA PHE A 281 15.17 -13.63 -7.16
C PHE A 281 16.38 -13.31 -8.05
N ALA A 282 17.56 -13.15 -7.46
CA ALA A 282 18.79 -12.92 -8.21
C ALA A 282 19.14 -14.14 -9.10
N CYS A 283 19.01 -15.36 -8.59
CA CYS A 283 19.19 -16.58 -9.39
C CYS A 283 18.27 -16.60 -10.61
N LYS A 284 16.98 -16.27 -10.45
CA LYS A 284 16.04 -16.17 -11.58
C LYS A 284 16.46 -15.10 -12.59
N MET A 285 16.98 -13.96 -12.11
CA MET A 285 17.50 -12.92 -13.00
C MET A 285 18.73 -13.41 -13.77
N PHE A 286 19.71 -14.03 -13.10
CA PHE A 286 20.90 -14.59 -13.74
C PHE A 286 20.54 -15.64 -14.79
N ILE A 287 19.63 -16.57 -14.47
CA ILE A 287 19.16 -17.59 -15.42
C ILE A 287 18.50 -16.92 -16.63
N SER A 288 17.62 -15.93 -16.40
CA SER A 288 16.97 -15.20 -17.51
C SER A 288 17.96 -14.45 -18.38
N TRP A 289 18.98 -13.83 -17.78
CA TRP A 289 20.04 -13.15 -18.51
C TRP A 289 20.92 -14.12 -19.28
N GLN A 290 21.26 -15.26 -18.70
CA GLN A 290 22.02 -16.31 -19.38
C GLN A 290 21.27 -16.83 -20.60
N GLN A 291 19.97 -17.12 -20.48
CA GLN A 291 19.13 -17.54 -21.60
C GLN A 291 19.14 -16.51 -22.74
N LYS A 292 19.05 -15.21 -22.41
CA LYS A 292 19.12 -14.13 -23.41
C LYS A 292 20.50 -13.96 -24.01
N ALA A 293 21.56 -14.18 -23.23
CA ALA A 293 22.94 -14.03 -23.70
C ALA A 293 23.29 -15.03 -24.82
N VAL A 294 22.74 -16.26 -24.76
CA VAL A 294 22.94 -17.28 -25.81
C VAL A 294 22.38 -16.82 -27.17
N GLU A 295 21.41 -15.92 -27.16
CA GLU A 295 20.82 -15.37 -28.39
C GLU A 295 21.68 -14.30 -29.06
N HIS A 296 22.75 -13.82 -28.41
CA HIS A 296 23.62 -12.76 -28.91
C HIS A 296 24.87 -13.35 -29.59
N THR A 297 25.35 -12.66 -30.62
CA THR A 297 26.57 -13.07 -31.32
C THR A 297 27.77 -12.37 -30.73
N VAL A 298 28.81 -13.12 -30.35
CA VAL A 298 30.04 -12.59 -29.75
C VAL A 298 31.23 -12.87 -30.64
N THR A 299 31.97 -11.82 -31.02
CA THR A 299 33.23 -11.91 -31.76
C THR A 299 34.37 -11.41 -30.87
N LYS A 300 35.28 -12.31 -30.48
CA LYS A 300 36.41 -11.99 -29.61
C LYS A 300 37.55 -11.35 -30.42
N TYR A 301 38.21 -10.34 -29.86
CA TYR A 301 39.30 -9.62 -30.55
C TYR A 301 40.66 -9.72 -29.86
N SER A 302 40.71 -9.61 -28.52
CA SER A 302 41.98 -9.63 -27.78
C SER A 302 41.88 -10.49 -26.53
N HIS A 303 42.83 -11.43 -26.39
CA HIS A 303 42.99 -12.24 -25.18
C HIS A 303 43.56 -11.43 -24.00
N ALA A 304 44.48 -10.49 -24.26
CA ALA A 304 45.14 -9.69 -23.23
C ALA A 304 44.20 -8.66 -22.56
N GLN A 305 43.31 -8.03 -23.35
CA GLN A 305 42.32 -7.07 -22.84
C GLN A 305 40.94 -7.69 -22.55
N GLN A 306 40.77 -8.99 -22.84
CA GLN A 306 39.49 -9.69 -22.82
C GLN A 306 38.38 -8.88 -23.51
N SER A 307 38.65 -8.44 -24.74
CA SER A 307 37.73 -7.59 -25.52
C SER A 307 36.94 -8.37 -26.56
N ALA A 308 35.66 -8.02 -26.70
CA ALA A 308 34.76 -8.63 -27.66
C ALA A 308 33.73 -7.64 -28.21
N SER A 309 33.32 -7.83 -29.46
CA SER A 309 32.09 -7.25 -30.01
C SER A 309 30.92 -8.17 -29.69
N VAL A 310 29.83 -7.58 -29.19
CA VAL A 310 28.57 -8.25 -28.91
C VAL A 310 27.50 -7.63 -29.80
N VAL A 311 26.92 -8.43 -30.69
CA VAL A 311 25.78 -8.04 -31.50
C VAL A 311 24.51 -8.56 -30.85
N THR A 312 23.66 -7.63 -30.42
CA THR A 312 22.40 -7.95 -29.74
C THR A 312 21.38 -8.53 -30.74
N ARG A 313 20.60 -9.52 -30.31
CA ARG A 313 19.54 -10.11 -31.14
C ARG A 313 18.42 -9.10 -31.38
N ARG A 314 17.82 -9.16 -32.57
CA ARG A 314 16.62 -8.40 -32.90
C ARG A 314 15.42 -8.90 -32.06
N GLN A 315 14.85 -8.02 -31.25
CA GLN A 315 13.58 -8.23 -30.56
C GLN A 315 12.60 -7.09 -30.93
N GLY A 316 11.68 -7.38 -31.85
CA GLY A 316 10.71 -6.40 -32.35
C GLY A 316 11.38 -5.24 -33.09
N ARG A 317 11.12 -4.00 -32.63
CA ARG A 317 11.73 -2.76 -33.18
C ARG A 317 13.10 -2.43 -32.58
N HIS A 318 13.63 -3.25 -31.66
CA HIS A 318 14.89 -3.02 -30.97
C HIS A 318 15.88 -4.19 -31.18
N GLY A 319 17.18 -3.95 -31.01
CA GLY A 319 18.25 -4.95 -31.19
C GLY A 319 19.07 -4.74 -32.45
N MET A 320 19.97 -5.68 -32.77
CA MET A 320 21.03 -5.56 -33.79
C MET A 320 22.05 -4.46 -33.53
N ASN A 321 22.09 -3.93 -32.30
CA ASN A 321 23.13 -3.01 -31.88
C ASN A 321 24.42 -3.78 -31.61
N THR A 322 25.53 -3.24 -32.09
CA THR A 322 26.87 -3.73 -31.85
C THR A 322 27.49 -2.95 -30.69
N HIS A 323 27.94 -3.67 -29.67
CA HIS A 323 28.62 -3.09 -28.52
C HIS A 323 29.99 -3.70 -28.33
N VAL A 324 30.99 -2.88 -28.05
CA VAL A 324 32.34 -3.34 -27.70
C VAL A 324 32.43 -3.40 -26.19
N VAL A 325 32.76 -4.58 -25.68
CA VAL A 325 32.93 -4.85 -24.26
C VAL A 325 34.39 -5.15 -23.99
N LYS A 326 34.96 -4.50 -22.97
CA LYS A 326 36.31 -4.75 -22.46
C LYS A 326 36.19 -5.22 -21.01
N ILE A 327 36.32 -6.53 -20.79
CA ILE A 327 36.05 -7.13 -19.48
C ILE A 327 37.08 -6.69 -18.44
N ALA A 328 38.36 -6.61 -18.81
CA ALA A 328 39.43 -6.21 -17.89
C ALA A 328 39.20 -4.80 -17.30
N ASN A 329 38.65 -3.88 -18.10
CA ASN A 329 38.39 -2.50 -17.69
C ASN A 329 36.97 -2.27 -17.19
N ARG A 330 36.10 -3.29 -17.23
CA ARG A 330 34.65 -3.17 -16.95
C ARG A 330 33.95 -2.10 -17.80
N GLU A 331 34.37 -1.94 -19.05
CA GLU A 331 33.86 -0.92 -19.97
C GLU A 331 32.95 -1.53 -21.04
N CYS A 332 31.89 -0.80 -21.40
CA CYS A 332 31.02 -1.12 -22.53
C CYS A 332 30.72 0.13 -23.35
N SER A 333 30.78 0.01 -24.68
CA SER A 333 30.50 1.14 -25.59
C SER A 333 29.05 1.62 -25.57
N CYS A 334 28.14 0.95 -24.84
CA CYS A 334 26.78 1.41 -24.64
C CYS A 334 26.64 2.50 -23.54
N GLY A 335 27.70 2.76 -22.77
CA GLY A 335 27.74 3.81 -21.74
C GLY A 335 26.83 3.57 -20.53
N LYS A 336 26.46 2.31 -20.26
CA LYS A 336 25.61 1.91 -19.13
C LYS A 336 26.34 1.02 -18.14
#